data_AF-A0A2K3NN88-F1
#
_entry.id   AF-A0A2K3NN88-F1
#
_cell.length_a   1.000
_cell.length_b   1.000
_cell.length_c   1.000
_cell.angle_alpha   90.00
_cell.angle_beta   90.00
_cell.angle_gamma   90.00
#
_symmetry.space_group_name_H-M   'P 1'
#
loop_
_entity.id
_entity.type
_entity.pdbx_description
1 polymer ?
#
loop_
_entity_poly.entity_id
_entity_poly.type
_entity_poly.pdbx_seq_one_letter_code
_entity_poly.pdbx_strand_id
1 'polypeptide(L)'
;MIRIRIVLYSSSLVLNLLIITFLVSNADESDNIAIYWGQNDNEGTLTETCATENYSYVIIAFLNKFGNGTTPEINLANHCDPSSDDCTKLSTDIKNCQRKGIKVLLSIGGADGDYGLASTDDAKNVSGYLWNKFLGGNSFSRPFGDAILDGIDFDIEKSKGKQQYWVELAIFLKSHNTSTQNVYLSAAPQCPFPDGQLGATLDTGVFDYVWIQFYNNPGCDYSQRVINDLLDSWKQWTESLTTGKVFLGLPASPAAAGSGYVPADLLCEIVLPVIRMSRNYGGVMLWTTYNDKQSGYSNYIKSSLCTQQKARECGGNDCRHKENKWWIWIIIGIGAAIAISVIFCLGCTLRRKNKTQVDGKLNQEKVLHEIGGNAADKTRSIEIEDSDKLGESDSDTVYKVMEH
;
A
#
# COMPACT_ATOMS: atom_id res chain seq x y z
N MET A 1 -14.68 -30.31 28.99
CA MET A 1 -13.31 -30.18 28.43
C MET A 1 -13.28 -29.85 26.93
N ILE A 2 -14.21 -30.37 26.11
CA ILE A 2 -14.23 -30.14 24.64
C ILE A 2 -14.49 -28.68 24.24
N ARG A 3 -15.43 -27.99 24.91
CA ARG A 3 -15.74 -26.56 24.63
C ARG A 3 -14.57 -25.60 24.87
N ILE A 4 -13.71 -25.87 25.86
CA ILE A 4 -12.55 -25.01 26.18
C ILE A 4 -11.42 -25.20 25.15
N ARG A 5 -11.26 -26.43 24.62
CA ARG A 5 -10.28 -26.71 23.56
C ARG A 5 -10.66 -25.98 22.26
N ILE A 6 -11.94 -25.97 21.88
CA ILE A 6 -12.42 -25.29 20.67
C ILE A 6 -12.17 -23.77 20.72
N VAL A 7 -12.39 -23.13 21.86
CA VAL A 7 -12.16 -21.68 22.04
C VAL A 7 -10.67 -21.31 21.95
N LEU A 8 -9.78 -22.15 22.48
CA LEU A 8 -8.33 -21.91 22.41
C LEU A 8 -7.78 -22.09 20.99
N TYR A 9 -8.29 -23.07 20.22
CA TYR A 9 -7.94 -23.23 18.81
C TYR A 9 -8.48 -22.08 17.95
N SER A 10 -9.69 -21.56 18.21
CA SER A 10 -10.22 -20.41 17.47
C SER A 10 -9.44 -19.12 17.74
N SER A 11 -9.03 -18.87 18.99
CA SER A 11 -8.23 -17.69 19.34
C SER A 11 -6.81 -17.71 18.75
N SER A 12 -6.18 -18.88 18.68
CA SER A 12 -4.87 -19.04 18.01
C SER A 12 -4.97 -18.86 16.50
N LEU A 13 -6.05 -19.35 15.87
CA LEU A 13 -6.28 -19.16 14.44
C LEU A 13 -6.50 -17.68 14.08
N VAL A 14 -7.29 -16.95 14.88
CA VAL A 14 -7.53 -15.51 14.69
C VAL A 14 -6.24 -14.71 14.90
N LEU A 15 -5.42 -15.04 15.90
CA LEU A 15 -4.15 -14.36 16.12
C LEU A 15 -3.14 -14.62 15.00
N ASN A 16 -3.04 -15.85 14.49
CA ASN A 16 -2.20 -16.17 13.33
C ASN A 16 -2.72 -15.50 12.06
N LEU A 17 -4.04 -15.42 11.86
CA LEU A 17 -4.64 -14.68 10.74
C LEU A 17 -4.33 -13.19 10.83
N LEU A 18 -4.39 -12.60 12.04
CA LEU A 18 -4.05 -11.20 12.29
C LEU A 18 -2.55 -10.93 12.06
N ILE A 19 -1.67 -11.84 12.47
CA ILE A 19 -0.23 -11.76 12.22
C ILE A 19 0.07 -11.89 10.73
N ILE A 20 -0.60 -12.81 10.01
CA ILE A 20 -0.47 -12.93 8.55
C ILE A 20 -0.98 -11.67 7.86
N THR A 21 -2.13 -11.12 8.25
CA THR A 21 -2.60 -9.83 7.70
C THR A 21 -1.65 -8.68 8.01
N PHE A 22 -1.02 -8.65 9.21
CA PHE A 22 -0.04 -7.63 9.58
C PHE A 22 1.29 -7.77 8.83
N LEU A 23 1.75 -9.00 8.59
CA LEU A 23 2.96 -9.27 7.79
C LEU A 23 2.71 -9.00 6.30
N VAL A 24 1.52 -9.32 5.77
CA VAL A 24 1.14 -9.03 4.38
C VAL A 24 0.90 -7.53 4.16
N SER A 25 0.40 -6.79 5.15
CA SER A 25 0.24 -5.33 5.03
C SER A 25 1.57 -4.55 5.13
N ASN A 26 2.68 -5.21 5.48
CA ASN A 26 4.04 -4.66 5.37
C ASN A 26 4.82 -5.21 4.16
N ALA A 27 4.19 -6.04 3.31
CA ALA A 27 4.83 -6.68 2.17
C ALA A 27 4.65 -5.91 0.84
N ASP A 28 4.32 -4.62 0.89
CA ASP A 28 4.05 -3.80 -0.30
C ASP A 28 5.08 -2.69 -0.50
N GLU A 29 6.36 -3.05 -0.32
CA GLU A 29 7.51 -2.17 -0.61
C GLU A 29 8.11 -2.49 -1.99
N SER A 30 7.29 -2.99 -2.93
CA SER A 30 7.71 -3.03 -4.33
C SER A 30 7.54 -1.62 -4.90
N ASP A 31 8.61 -1.00 -5.40
CA ASP A 31 8.48 0.29 -6.07
C ASP A 31 7.57 0.08 -7.29
N ASN A 32 6.38 0.65 -7.25
CA ASN A 32 5.50 0.64 -8.41
C ASN A 32 6.14 1.47 -9.51
N ILE A 33 6.04 1.01 -10.74
CA ILE A 33 6.51 1.76 -11.91
C ILE A 33 5.30 2.08 -12.77
N ALA A 34 5.13 3.36 -13.08
CA ALA A 34 4.23 3.85 -14.12
C ALA A 34 5.03 4.11 -15.40
N ILE A 35 4.49 3.76 -16.57
CA ILE A 35 5.18 3.91 -17.86
C ILE A 35 4.25 4.53 -18.91
N TYR A 36 4.76 5.50 -19.66
CA TYR A 36 4.08 6.03 -20.85
C TYR A 36 4.34 5.15 -22.08
N TRP A 37 3.29 4.85 -22.84
CA TRP A 37 3.31 4.02 -24.05
C TRP A 37 2.49 4.67 -25.17
N GLY A 38 2.92 4.55 -26.42
CA GLY A 38 2.15 4.92 -27.60
C GLY A 38 2.78 6.00 -28.48
N GLN A 39 4.01 6.43 -28.21
CA GLN A 39 4.66 7.53 -28.94
C GLN A 39 5.85 7.10 -29.79
N ASN A 40 6.12 5.80 -29.91
CA ASN A 40 7.19 5.30 -30.77
C ASN A 40 6.92 3.89 -31.34
N ASP A 41 7.02 3.75 -32.65
CA ASP A 41 6.75 2.50 -33.38
C ASP A 41 7.60 1.31 -32.92
N ASN A 42 8.79 1.56 -32.38
CA ASN A 42 9.74 0.51 -32.00
C ASN A 42 9.64 0.11 -30.52
N GLU A 43 8.67 0.67 -29.78
CA GLU A 43 8.48 0.35 -28.37
C GLU A 43 7.78 -1.00 -28.13
N GLY A 44 7.20 -1.59 -29.18
CA GLY A 44 6.45 -2.84 -29.11
C GLY A 44 4.97 -2.63 -28.77
N THR A 45 4.22 -3.72 -28.77
CA THR A 45 2.78 -3.70 -28.48
C THR A 45 2.50 -3.46 -27.00
N LEU A 46 1.30 -2.96 -26.69
CA LEU A 46 0.88 -2.77 -25.31
C LEU A 46 0.82 -4.10 -24.52
N THR A 47 0.44 -5.21 -25.17
CA THR A 47 0.53 -6.55 -24.56
C THR A 47 1.96 -6.91 -24.17
N GLU A 48 2.94 -6.67 -25.05
CA GLU A 48 4.36 -6.94 -24.77
C GLU A 48 4.88 -6.09 -23.60
N THR A 49 4.52 -4.79 -23.58
CA THR A 49 4.86 -3.89 -22.46
C THR A 49 4.35 -4.44 -21.14
N CYS A 50 3.09 -4.86 -21.09
CA CYS A 50 2.48 -5.43 -19.88
C CYS A 50 3.01 -6.83 -19.52
N ALA A 51 3.55 -7.57 -20.49
CA ALA A 51 4.15 -8.89 -20.27
C ALA A 51 5.53 -8.82 -19.59
N THR A 52 6.16 -7.64 -19.51
CA THR A 52 7.43 -7.46 -18.80
C THR A 52 7.31 -7.63 -17.29
N GLU A 53 6.11 -7.43 -16.73
CA GLU A 53 5.83 -7.46 -15.28
C GLU A 53 6.59 -6.39 -14.47
N ASN A 54 7.18 -5.40 -15.14
CA ASN A 54 7.87 -4.28 -14.48
C ASN A 54 6.91 -3.19 -14.00
N TYR A 55 5.75 -3.05 -14.65
CA TYR A 55 4.89 -1.88 -14.51
C TYR A 55 3.60 -2.20 -13.76
N SER A 56 3.24 -1.33 -12.83
CA SER A 56 1.94 -1.37 -12.13
C SER A 56 0.89 -0.50 -12.83
N TYR A 57 1.34 0.49 -13.61
CA TYR A 57 0.50 1.41 -14.37
C TYR A 57 1.06 1.57 -15.78
N VAL A 58 0.20 1.50 -16.79
CA VAL A 58 0.53 1.88 -18.17
C VAL A 58 -0.36 3.02 -18.59
N ILE A 59 0.26 4.06 -19.14
CA ILE A 59 -0.39 5.31 -19.51
C ILE A 59 -0.33 5.42 -21.03
N ILE A 60 -1.48 5.28 -21.68
CA ILE A 60 -1.61 5.37 -23.14
C ILE A 60 -1.55 6.86 -23.53
N ALA A 61 -0.50 7.24 -24.23
CA ALA A 61 -0.18 8.60 -24.66
C ALA A 61 -0.37 8.72 -26.18
N PHE A 62 -1.24 9.59 -26.71
CA PHE A 62 -2.09 10.57 -26.02
C PHE A 62 -3.44 10.79 -26.72
N LEU A 63 -4.42 11.32 -25.99
CA LEU A 63 -5.49 12.15 -26.56
C LEU A 63 -5.03 13.62 -26.54
N ASN A 64 -4.42 14.08 -27.62
CA ASN A 64 -3.74 15.39 -27.68
C ASN A 64 -4.50 16.44 -28.52
N LYS A 65 -5.73 16.15 -28.93
CA LYS A 65 -6.63 17.11 -29.58
C LYS A 65 -8.02 16.96 -28.99
N PHE A 66 -8.55 18.01 -28.38
CA PHE A 66 -9.89 18.05 -27.80
C PHE A 66 -10.28 19.46 -27.32
N GLY A 67 -11.57 19.65 -27.06
CA GLY A 67 -12.14 20.87 -26.49
C GLY A 67 -12.28 22.00 -27.50
N ASN A 68 -12.86 23.12 -27.07
CA ASN A 68 -13.21 24.27 -27.90
C ASN A 68 -14.01 23.88 -29.17
N GLY A 69 -14.90 22.89 -29.05
CA GLY A 69 -15.71 22.37 -30.16
C GLY A 69 -14.95 21.52 -31.18
N THR A 70 -13.67 21.23 -30.96
CA THR A 70 -12.91 20.30 -31.82
C THR A 70 -13.36 18.86 -31.60
N THR A 71 -13.30 18.05 -32.66
CA THR A 71 -13.52 16.61 -32.53
C THR A 71 -12.29 15.98 -31.88
N PRO A 72 -12.43 15.28 -30.74
CA PRO A 72 -11.26 14.73 -30.07
C PRO A 72 -10.60 13.62 -30.89
N GLU A 73 -9.27 13.60 -30.87
CA GLU A 73 -8.45 12.70 -31.69
C GLU A 73 -7.28 12.17 -30.86
N ILE A 74 -7.11 10.85 -30.87
CA ILE A 74 -5.96 10.16 -30.27
C ILE A 74 -4.79 10.16 -31.25
N ASN A 75 -3.57 10.32 -30.74
CA ASN A 75 -2.34 10.16 -31.48
C ASN A 75 -1.50 9.08 -30.77
N LEU A 76 -1.29 7.95 -31.46
CA LEU A 76 -0.48 6.84 -30.96
C LEU A 76 0.70 6.55 -31.92
N ALA A 77 1.37 7.59 -32.40
CA ALA A 77 2.40 7.50 -33.45
C ALA A 77 1.89 6.63 -34.62
N ASN A 78 2.63 5.60 -35.04
CA ASN A 78 2.16 4.66 -36.08
C ASN A 78 1.66 3.32 -35.53
N HIS A 79 1.30 3.23 -34.23
CA HIS A 79 0.74 1.99 -33.66
C HIS A 79 -0.65 1.68 -34.21
N CYS A 80 -1.45 2.71 -34.48
CA CYS A 80 -2.73 2.57 -35.16
C CYS A 80 -3.19 3.86 -35.83
N ASP A 81 -4.08 3.72 -36.81
CA ASP A 81 -4.72 4.85 -37.49
C ASP A 81 -6.08 5.20 -36.85
N PRO A 82 -6.21 6.36 -36.16
CA PRO A 82 -7.43 6.78 -35.50
C PRO A 82 -8.54 7.25 -36.47
N SER A 83 -8.21 7.48 -37.74
CA SER A 83 -9.20 7.81 -38.79
C SER A 83 -9.98 6.57 -39.28
N SER A 84 -9.54 5.38 -38.86
CA SER A 84 -10.14 4.09 -39.13
C SER A 84 -10.46 3.35 -37.82
N ASP A 85 -11.09 2.17 -37.92
CA ASP A 85 -11.30 1.31 -36.74
C ASP A 85 -10.03 0.53 -36.32
N ASP A 86 -8.85 0.84 -36.87
CA ASP A 86 -7.60 0.11 -36.57
C ASP A 86 -7.19 0.17 -35.09
N CYS A 87 -7.42 1.30 -34.41
CA CYS A 87 -7.11 1.43 -32.98
C CYS A 87 -7.96 0.53 -32.07
N THR A 88 -9.07 -0.03 -32.57
CA THR A 88 -9.92 -0.95 -31.78
C THR A 88 -9.19 -2.24 -31.39
N LYS A 89 -8.13 -2.61 -32.12
CA LYS A 89 -7.27 -3.75 -31.79
C LYS A 89 -6.64 -3.66 -30.39
N LEU A 90 -6.43 -2.45 -29.89
CA LEU A 90 -5.90 -2.19 -28.54
C LEU A 90 -6.85 -2.68 -27.43
N SER A 91 -8.14 -2.96 -27.71
CA SER A 91 -9.06 -3.53 -26.73
C SER A 91 -8.49 -4.81 -26.09
N THR A 92 -7.93 -5.69 -26.92
CA THR A 92 -7.35 -6.95 -26.45
C THR A 92 -6.13 -6.71 -25.59
N ASP A 93 -5.26 -5.78 -25.99
CA ASP A 93 -4.05 -5.45 -25.26
C ASP A 93 -4.35 -4.83 -23.89
N ILE A 94 -5.27 -3.88 -23.82
CA ILE A 94 -5.73 -3.27 -22.57
C ILE A 94 -6.25 -4.36 -21.62
N LYS A 95 -7.12 -5.24 -22.11
CA LYS A 95 -7.67 -6.34 -21.30
C LYS A 95 -6.57 -7.32 -20.84
N ASN A 96 -5.53 -7.54 -21.64
CA ASN A 96 -4.39 -8.36 -21.24
C ASN A 96 -3.60 -7.73 -20.09
N CYS A 97 -3.34 -6.43 -20.15
CA CYS A 97 -2.74 -5.66 -19.05
C CYS A 97 -3.59 -5.73 -17.78
N GLN A 98 -4.88 -5.46 -17.88
CA GLN A 98 -5.80 -5.45 -16.75
C GLN A 98 -5.93 -6.83 -16.07
N ARG A 99 -5.89 -7.93 -16.85
CA ARG A 99 -5.86 -9.30 -16.29
C ARG A 99 -4.58 -9.59 -15.48
N LYS A 100 -3.49 -8.86 -15.73
CA LYS A 100 -2.26 -8.92 -14.93
C LYS A 100 -2.30 -7.99 -13.70
N GLY A 101 -3.42 -7.28 -13.47
CA GLY A 101 -3.56 -6.32 -12.37
C GLY A 101 -2.94 -4.95 -12.67
N ILE A 102 -2.47 -4.72 -13.90
CA ILE A 102 -1.91 -3.45 -14.33
C ILE A 102 -3.05 -2.49 -14.64
N LYS A 103 -3.02 -1.28 -14.05
CA LYS A 103 -3.99 -0.23 -14.39
C LYS A 103 -3.60 0.43 -15.70
N VAL A 104 -4.58 0.59 -16.59
CA VAL A 104 -4.37 1.24 -17.90
C VAL A 104 -5.17 2.54 -17.95
N LEU A 105 -4.46 3.66 -18.07
CA LEU A 105 -5.04 5.00 -18.15
C LEU A 105 -4.86 5.59 -19.54
N LEU A 106 -5.77 6.47 -19.96
CA LEU A 106 -5.57 7.34 -21.12
C LEU A 106 -5.02 8.69 -20.66
N SER A 107 -3.90 9.13 -21.22
CA SER A 107 -3.37 10.47 -20.99
C SER A 107 -3.96 11.48 -21.96
N ILE A 108 -4.47 12.57 -21.41
CA ILE A 108 -4.91 13.75 -22.14
C ILE A 108 -3.81 14.81 -22.10
N GLY A 109 -3.52 15.42 -23.25
CA GLY A 109 -2.50 16.47 -23.37
C GLY A 109 -1.20 15.96 -24.00
N GLY A 110 -0.09 16.12 -23.27
CA GLY A 110 1.30 15.92 -23.70
C GLY A 110 1.96 17.20 -24.24
N ALA A 111 3.27 17.20 -24.41
CA ALA A 111 4.03 18.35 -24.91
C ALA A 111 3.49 18.96 -26.23
N ASP A 112 2.94 18.12 -27.12
CA ASP A 112 2.42 18.48 -28.43
C ASP A 112 0.89 18.31 -28.55
N GLY A 113 0.28 18.96 -29.55
CA GLY A 113 -1.15 18.86 -29.82
C GLY A 113 -1.96 20.14 -29.66
N ASP A 114 -3.25 20.04 -30.00
CA ASP A 114 -4.24 21.12 -29.99
C ASP A 114 -5.38 20.79 -29.01
N TYR A 115 -5.05 20.90 -27.73
CA TYR A 115 -5.99 20.66 -26.65
C TYR A 115 -6.17 21.91 -25.79
N GLY A 116 -7.35 22.01 -25.17
CA GLY A 116 -7.70 23.10 -24.28
C GLY A 116 -9.15 23.02 -23.86
N LEU A 117 -9.55 23.90 -22.94
CA LEU A 117 -10.93 23.99 -22.48
C LEU A 117 -11.36 25.46 -22.51
N ALA A 118 -12.47 25.72 -23.18
CA ALA A 118 -12.97 27.08 -23.41
C ALA A 118 -13.95 27.55 -22.32
N SER A 119 -14.63 26.63 -21.64
CA SER A 119 -15.66 26.92 -20.65
C SER A 119 -15.93 25.72 -19.74
N THR A 120 -16.75 25.93 -18.70
CA THR A 120 -17.29 24.85 -17.85
C THR A 120 -18.11 23.85 -18.65
N ASP A 121 -18.90 24.31 -19.61
CA ASP A 121 -19.68 23.42 -20.49
C ASP A 121 -18.77 22.59 -21.38
N ASP A 122 -17.67 23.17 -21.85
CA ASP A 122 -16.65 22.43 -22.62
C ASP A 122 -15.97 21.35 -21.76
N ALA A 123 -15.59 21.67 -20.52
CA ALA A 123 -15.07 20.70 -19.55
C ALA A 123 -16.07 19.56 -19.29
N LYS A 124 -17.35 19.89 -19.14
CA LYS A 124 -18.43 18.91 -18.97
C LYS A 124 -18.62 18.03 -20.21
N ASN A 125 -18.56 18.61 -21.41
CA ASN A 125 -18.68 17.90 -22.68
C ASN A 125 -17.50 16.94 -22.88
N VAL A 126 -16.27 17.39 -22.59
CA VAL A 126 -15.06 16.55 -22.65
C VAL A 126 -15.15 15.41 -21.62
N SER A 127 -15.59 15.67 -20.38
CA SER A 127 -15.84 14.61 -19.38
C SER A 127 -16.82 13.57 -19.91
N GLY A 128 -17.96 14.00 -20.47
CA GLY A 128 -18.96 13.10 -21.04
C GLY A 128 -18.44 12.31 -22.24
N TYR A 129 -17.58 12.92 -23.07
CA TYR A 129 -16.90 12.24 -24.17
C TYR A 129 -15.97 11.13 -23.64
N LEU A 130 -15.08 11.46 -22.70
CA LEU A 130 -14.14 10.50 -22.11
C LEU A 130 -14.87 9.34 -21.44
N TRP A 131 -15.94 9.65 -20.70
CA TRP A 131 -16.79 8.65 -20.08
C TRP A 131 -17.36 7.65 -21.09
N ASN A 132 -17.97 8.15 -22.17
CA ASN A 132 -18.66 7.33 -23.17
C ASN A 132 -17.73 6.61 -24.16
N LYS A 133 -16.54 7.16 -24.42
CA LYS A 133 -15.60 6.62 -25.42
C LYS A 133 -14.54 5.70 -24.84
N PHE A 134 -14.14 5.90 -23.59
CA PHE A 134 -12.99 5.20 -22.98
C PHE A 134 -13.28 4.56 -21.62
N LEU A 135 -14.24 5.08 -20.87
CA LEU A 135 -14.62 4.56 -19.55
C LEU A 135 -15.95 3.80 -19.64
N GLY A 136 -16.76 3.82 -18.57
CA GLY A 136 -17.96 2.99 -18.40
C GLY A 136 -19.22 3.47 -19.10
N GLY A 137 -19.15 4.58 -19.83
CA GLY A 137 -20.28 5.03 -20.64
C GLY A 137 -20.44 4.18 -21.90
N ASN A 138 -21.41 4.56 -22.73
CA ASN A 138 -21.77 3.79 -23.91
C ASN A 138 -21.57 4.61 -25.20
N SER A 139 -21.02 3.99 -26.23
CA SER A 139 -20.91 4.56 -27.56
C SER A 139 -20.82 3.45 -28.62
N PHE A 140 -21.45 3.66 -29.77
CA PHE A 140 -21.41 2.71 -30.89
C PHE A 140 -20.03 2.60 -31.55
N SER A 141 -19.17 3.60 -31.38
CA SER A 141 -17.81 3.62 -31.91
C SER A 141 -16.88 4.14 -30.82
N ARG A 142 -16.05 3.26 -30.30
CA ARG A 142 -15.07 3.54 -29.24
C ARG A 142 -13.67 3.36 -29.81
N PRO A 143 -12.74 4.32 -29.62
CA PRO A 143 -11.44 4.25 -30.28
C PRO A 143 -10.61 3.01 -29.93
N PHE A 144 -10.73 2.52 -28.68
CA PHE A 144 -10.08 1.29 -28.22
C PHE A 144 -11.05 0.11 -28.11
N GLY A 145 -12.10 0.10 -28.94
CA GLY A 145 -13.13 -0.93 -28.90
C GLY A 145 -13.88 -1.00 -27.57
N ASP A 146 -14.24 -2.20 -27.14
CA ASP A 146 -15.05 -2.45 -25.95
C ASP A 146 -14.26 -2.52 -24.63
N ALA A 147 -12.96 -2.21 -24.64
CA ALA A 147 -12.20 -2.07 -23.40
C ALA A 147 -12.66 -0.84 -22.61
N ILE A 148 -12.65 -1.00 -21.29
CA ILE A 148 -12.97 0.05 -20.32
C ILE A 148 -11.67 0.35 -19.58
N LEU A 149 -11.14 1.56 -19.77
CA LEU A 149 -9.92 2.01 -19.09
C LEU A 149 -10.16 2.20 -17.59
N ASP A 150 -9.08 2.11 -16.81
CA ASP A 150 -9.11 2.30 -15.37
C ASP A 150 -9.25 3.79 -14.99
N GLY A 151 -8.77 4.69 -15.84
CA GLY A 151 -8.72 6.10 -15.49
C GLY A 151 -8.26 7.04 -16.58
N ILE A 152 -8.18 8.31 -16.22
CA ILE A 152 -7.70 9.41 -17.06
C ILE A 152 -6.50 10.05 -16.40
N ASP A 153 -5.45 10.24 -17.19
CA ASP A 153 -4.23 10.94 -16.82
C ASP A 153 -4.20 12.36 -17.39
N PHE A 154 -3.86 13.34 -16.56
CA PHE A 154 -3.76 14.74 -16.91
C PHE A 154 -2.29 15.13 -17.12
N ASP A 155 -1.83 15.11 -18.36
CA ASP A 155 -0.51 15.60 -18.75
C ASP A 155 -0.63 16.96 -19.46
N ILE A 156 -1.01 17.97 -18.67
CA ILE A 156 -1.32 19.31 -19.18
C ILE A 156 -0.06 20.19 -19.09
N GLU A 157 0.82 20.09 -20.08
CA GLU A 157 2.05 20.90 -20.12
C GLU A 157 1.83 22.34 -20.64
N LYS A 158 0.77 22.54 -21.43
CA LYS A 158 0.34 23.82 -21.97
C LYS A 158 -1.18 23.93 -21.86
N SER A 159 -1.70 25.12 -21.61
CA SER A 159 -3.14 25.36 -21.54
C SER A 159 -3.56 26.44 -22.52
N LYS A 160 -4.59 26.11 -23.32
CA LYS A 160 -5.47 27.08 -23.96
C LYS A 160 -6.74 27.16 -23.11
N GLY A 161 -6.78 28.10 -22.18
CA GLY A 161 -7.93 28.27 -21.27
C GLY A 161 -7.53 28.61 -19.84
N LYS A 162 -8.52 28.83 -18.97
CA LYS A 162 -8.31 29.08 -17.54
C LYS A 162 -8.05 27.77 -16.81
N GLN A 163 -7.15 27.80 -15.81
CA GLN A 163 -6.89 26.64 -14.94
C GLN A 163 -8.16 26.07 -14.30
N GLN A 164 -9.14 26.93 -14.00
CA GLN A 164 -10.46 26.55 -13.48
C GLN A 164 -11.13 25.43 -14.30
N TYR A 165 -10.96 25.40 -15.62
CA TYR A 165 -11.64 24.40 -16.43
C TYR A 165 -11.05 22.99 -16.26
N TRP A 166 -9.76 22.89 -15.91
CA TRP A 166 -9.13 21.62 -15.55
C TRP A 166 -9.62 21.10 -14.20
N VAL A 167 -9.81 22.01 -13.22
CA VAL A 167 -10.47 21.72 -11.93
C VAL A 167 -11.85 21.11 -12.18
N GLU A 168 -12.66 21.76 -13.02
CA GLU A 168 -14.02 21.32 -13.34
C GLU A 168 -14.04 19.99 -14.09
N LEU A 169 -13.13 19.78 -15.05
CA LEU A 169 -12.98 18.51 -15.75
C LEU A 169 -12.67 17.36 -14.78
N ALA A 170 -11.74 17.56 -13.85
CA ALA A 170 -11.38 16.54 -12.86
C ALA A 170 -12.58 16.18 -11.95
N ILE A 171 -13.35 17.18 -11.50
CA ILE A 171 -14.56 16.97 -10.70
C ILE A 171 -15.63 16.22 -11.50
N PHE A 172 -15.87 16.61 -12.76
CA PHE A 172 -16.85 15.93 -13.61
C PHE A 172 -16.45 14.48 -13.88
N LEU A 173 -15.18 14.21 -14.17
CA LEU A 173 -14.69 12.84 -14.34
C LEU A 173 -14.89 12.00 -13.07
N LYS A 174 -14.52 12.53 -11.89
CA LYS A 174 -14.70 11.80 -10.62
C LYS A 174 -16.18 11.56 -10.30
N SER A 175 -17.08 12.44 -10.75
CA SER A 175 -18.53 12.29 -10.57
C SER A 175 -19.13 11.10 -11.34
N HIS A 176 -18.40 10.52 -12.30
CA HIS A 176 -18.82 9.30 -13.00
C HIS A 176 -18.57 8.01 -12.20
N ASN A 177 -17.94 8.08 -11.02
CA ASN A 177 -17.78 6.94 -10.14
C ASN A 177 -19.11 6.24 -9.86
N THR A 178 -19.13 4.92 -10.00
CA THR A 178 -20.27 4.05 -9.67
C THR A 178 -19.87 3.00 -8.65
N SER A 179 -20.82 2.23 -8.14
CA SER A 179 -20.54 1.10 -7.26
C SER A 179 -19.72 -0.01 -7.93
N THR A 180 -19.66 -0.03 -9.26
CA THR A 180 -18.99 -1.06 -10.07
C THR A 180 -17.77 -0.58 -10.82
N GLN A 181 -17.58 0.74 -10.91
CA GLN A 181 -16.45 1.34 -11.60
C GLN A 181 -15.94 2.56 -10.84
N ASN A 182 -14.69 2.48 -10.43
CA ASN A 182 -13.93 3.61 -9.92
C ASN A 182 -13.11 4.21 -11.06
N VAL A 183 -13.31 5.50 -11.34
CA VAL A 183 -12.51 6.30 -12.26
C VAL A 183 -11.29 6.79 -11.49
N TYR A 184 -10.14 6.20 -11.82
CA TYR A 184 -8.85 6.68 -11.34
C TYR A 184 -8.49 7.98 -12.07
N LEU A 185 -8.00 8.96 -11.32
CA LEU A 185 -7.45 10.18 -11.88
C LEU A 185 -5.98 10.27 -11.53
N SER A 186 -5.17 10.58 -12.53
CA SER A 186 -3.76 10.90 -12.33
C SER A 186 -3.37 12.20 -12.99
N ALA A 187 -2.24 12.76 -12.57
CA ALA A 187 -1.70 14.00 -13.11
C ALA A 187 -0.18 13.93 -13.24
N ALA A 188 0.33 14.56 -14.30
CA ALA A 188 1.75 14.71 -14.60
C ALA A 188 2.19 16.19 -14.51
N PRO A 189 2.12 16.86 -13.35
CA PRO A 189 2.62 18.23 -13.24
C PRO A 189 4.12 18.28 -13.50
N GLN A 190 4.63 19.41 -13.98
CA GLN A 190 6.06 19.67 -13.98
C GLN A 190 6.59 19.86 -12.55
N CYS A 191 7.88 19.66 -12.32
CA CYS A 191 8.44 19.78 -10.97
C CYS A 191 8.42 21.19 -10.34
N PRO A 192 8.35 22.32 -11.06
CA PRO A 192 8.21 23.63 -10.42
C PRO A 192 6.90 23.71 -9.63
N PHE A 193 6.99 24.06 -8.34
CA PHE A 193 5.83 24.16 -7.46
C PHE A 193 5.45 25.62 -7.16
N PRO A 194 4.15 25.99 -7.21
CA PRO A 194 3.04 25.18 -7.71
C PRO A 194 3.07 25.04 -9.23
N ASP A 195 2.51 23.95 -9.75
CA ASP A 195 2.44 23.73 -11.20
C ASP A 195 1.56 24.78 -11.89
N GLY A 196 2.08 25.32 -13.00
CA GLY A 196 1.47 26.43 -13.73
C GLY A 196 0.18 26.09 -14.49
N GLN A 197 -0.20 24.81 -14.61
CA GLN A 197 -1.43 24.37 -15.28
C GLN A 197 -2.37 23.62 -14.35
N LEU A 198 -1.81 22.76 -13.50
CA LEU A 198 -2.51 21.80 -12.67
C LEU A 198 -2.50 22.14 -11.19
N GLY A 199 -1.79 23.18 -10.73
CA GLY A 199 -1.73 23.54 -9.31
C GLY A 199 -3.11 23.62 -8.63
N ALA A 200 -4.01 24.47 -9.16
CA ALA A 200 -5.38 24.58 -8.64
C ALA A 200 -6.20 23.29 -8.78
N THR A 201 -5.89 22.48 -9.79
CA THR A 201 -6.57 21.20 -10.06
C THR A 201 -6.15 20.14 -9.04
N LEU A 202 -4.88 20.11 -8.64
CA LEU A 202 -4.35 19.21 -7.61
C LEU A 202 -4.91 19.54 -6.22
N ASP A 203 -5.16 20.82 -5.92
CA ASP A 203 -5.75 21.27 -4.64
C ASP A 203 -7.14 20.69 -4.36
N THR A 204 -7.84 20.18 -5.38
CA THR A 204 -9.14 19.50 -5.22
C THR A 204 -9.05 18.19 -4.44
N GLY A 205 -7.87 17.54 -4.43
CA GLY A 205 -7.65 16.25 -3.79
C GLY A 205 -8.37 15.06 -4.44
N VAL A 206 -8.82 15.18 -5.69
CA VAL A 206 -9.51 14.08 -6.40
C VAL A 206 -8.57 13.11 -7.11
N PHE A 207 -7.28 13.44 -7.22
CA PHE A 207 -6.26 12.65 -7.90
C PHE A 207 -5.78 11.50 -7.02
N ASP A 208 -5.80 10.30 -7.58
CA ASP A 208 -5.33 9.08 -6.93
C ASP A 208 -3.80 8.95 -7.04
N TYR A 209 -3.23 9.42 -8.16
CA TYR A 209 -1.81 9.33 -8.47
C TYR A 209 -1.28 10.65 -9.03
N VAL A 210 -0.08 11.06 -8.63
CA VAL A 210 0.58 12.27 -9.15
C VAL A 210 2.02 11.93 -9.49
N TRP A 211 2.37 11.89 -10.77
CA TRP A 211 3.72 11.59 -11.25
C TRP A 211 4.42 12.84 -11.75
N ILE A 212 5.18 13.44 -10.85
CA ILE A 212 5.76 14.76 -11.07
C ILE A 212 6.96 14.63 -11.99
N GLN A 213 7.01 15.47 -13.03
CA GLN A 213 8.04 15.40 -14.06
C GLN A 213 9.31 16.11 -13.57
N PHE A 214 10.26 15.36 -12.98
CA PHE A 214 11.55 15.87 -12.49
C PHE A 214 12.60 15.92 -13.61
N TYR A 215 12.23 16.51 -14.74
CA TYR A 215 13.07 16.69 -15.93
C TYR A 215 12.65 17.93 -16.74
N ASN A 216 13.52 18.37 -17.64
CA ASN A 216 13.37 19.58 -18.46
C ASN A 216 13.16 20.88 -17.67
N ASN A 217 13.48 20.90 -16.36
CA ASN A 217 13.17 21.99 -15.45
C ASN A 217 14.33 22.23 -14.47
N PRO A 218 15.36 22.98 -14.90
CA PRO A 218 16.49 23.32 -14.04
C PRO A 218 16.03 24.02 -12.75
N GLY A 219 16.53 23.55 -11.61
CA GLY A 219 16.17 24.05 -10.27
C GLY A 219 15.15 23.19 -9.53
N CYS A 220 14.57 22.18 -10.19
CA CYS A 220 13.88 21.09 -9.53
C CYS A 220 14.16 19.72 -10.15
N ASP A 221 14.79 19.64 -11.32
CA ASP A 221 15.29 18.38 -11.87
C ASP A 221 16.68 18.00 -11.34
N TYR A 222 17.16 16.81 -11.72
CA TYR A 222 18.53 16.42 -11.44
C TYR A 222 19.52 17.07 -12.42
N SER A 223 20.58 17.64 -11.85
CA SER A 223 21.82 17.94 -12.56
C SER A 223 23.00 17.29 -11.85
N GLN A 224 24.06 16.92 -12.59
CA GLN A 224 25.25 16.27 -12.03
C GLN A 224 25.91 17.02 -10.86
N ARG A 225 25.58 18.30 -10.68
CA ARG A 225 26.15 19.18 -9.65
C ARG A 225 25.24 19.35 -8.43
N VAL A 226 23.94 19.07 -8.53
CA VAL A 226 22.96 19.44 -7.49
C VAL A 226 21.83 18.40 -7.42
N ILE A 227 21.99 17.37 -6.59
CA ILE A 227 20.92 16.40 -6.29
C ILE A 227 19.84 17.01 -5.36
N ASN A 228 20.21 18.02 -4.59
CA ASN A 228 19.34 18.64 -3.59
C ASN A 228 18.13 19.34 -4.23
N ASP A 229 18.25 19.92 -5.43
CA ASP A 229 17.13 20.58 -6.11
C ASP A 229 15.96 19.60 -6.32
N LEU A 230 16.26 18.38 -6.76
CA LEU A 230 15.28 17.29 -6.89
C LEU A 230 14.70 16.89 -5.54
N LEU A 231 15.54 16.68 -4.52
CA LEU A 231 15.08 16.21 -3.21
C LEU A 231 14.27 17.27 -2.44
N ASP A 232 14.64 18.55 -2.57
CA ASP A 232 13.94 19.68 -1.96
C ASP A 232 12.58 19.90 -2.64
N SER A 233 12.54 19.83 -3.98
CA SER A 233 11.28 19.87 -4.73
C SER A 233 10.39 18.66 -4.40
N TRP A 234 10.95 17.45 -4.33
CA TRP A 234 10.23 16.24 -3.89
C TRP A 234 9.59 16.43 -2.50
N LYS A 235 10.35 16.98 -1.55
CA LYS A 235 9.86 17.28 -0.22
C LYS A 235 8.72 18.29 -0.27
N GLN A 236 8.87 19.40 -1.02
CA GLN A 236 7.84 20.42 -1.17
C GLN A 236 6.53 19.83 -1.70
N TRP A 237 6.61 18.99 -2.74
CA TRP A 237 5.44 18.32 -3.31
C TRP A 237 4.79 17.33 -2.35
N THR A 238 5.59 16.46 -1.70
CA THR A 238 5.05 15.43 -0.81
C THR A 238 4.49 15.98 0.51
N GLU A 239 4.98 17.13 0.99
CA GLU A 239 4.41 17.84 2.14
C GLU A 239 3.14 18.63 1.78
N SER A 240 3.00 19.09 0.53
CA SER A 240 1.85 19.87 0.08
C SER A 240 0.66 19.01 -0.34
N LEU A 241 0.90 17.86 -0.98
CA LEU A 241 -0.15 16.96 -1.45
C LEU A 241 -0.63 16.03 -0.33
N THR A 242 -1.84 16.28 0.17
CA THR A 242 -2.42 15.55 1.30
C THR A 242 -3.19 14.28 0.92
N THR A 243 -3.45 14.08 -0.38
CA THR A 243 -4.20 12.95 -0.93
C THR A 243 -3.45 12.33 -2.11
N GLY A 244 -3.81 11.09 -2.43
CA GLY A 244 -3.17 10.34 -3.52
C GLY A 244 -1.75 9.86 -3.19
N LYS A 245 -1.13 9.23 -4.19
CA LYS A 245 0.25 8.75 -4.15
C LYS A 245 1.13 9.55 -5.10
N VAL A 246 2.30 9.97 -4.63
CA VAL A 246 3.26 10.77 -5.39
C VAL A 246 4.34 9.86 -5.97
N PHE A 247 4.62 10.02 -7.26
CA PHE A 247 5.60 9.26 -8.01
C PHE A 247 6.71 10.19 -8.52
N LEU A 248 7.94 9.70 -8.49
CA LEU A 248 9.09 10.38 -9.06
C LEU A 248 9.10 10.14 -10.58
N GLY A 249 8.70 11.13 -11.38
CA GLY A 249 8.72 11.05 -12.84
C GLY A 249 10.10 11.36 -13.41
N LEU A 250 10.65 10.43 -14.21
CA LEU A 250 11.99 10.51 -14.77
C LEU A 250 12.02 10.11 -16.25
N PRO A 251 12.97 10.64 -17.03
CA PRO A 251 13.28 10.11 -18.33
C PRO A 251 13.98 8.75 -18.17
N ALA A 252 13.54 7.74 -18.93
CA ALA A 252 14.08 6.38 -18.85
C ALA A 252 15.45 6.23 -19.54
N SER A 253 15.91 7.26 -20.25
CA SER A 253 17.25 7.32 -20.86
C SER A 253 17.71 8.79 -20.97
N PRO A 254 19.02 9.06 -21.15
CA PRO A 254 19.50 10.41 -21.43
C PRO A 254 18.92 11.04 -22.70
N ALA A 255 18.41 10.23 -23.64
CA ALA A 255 17.83 10.71 -24.90
C ALA A 255 16.33 11.05 -24.79
N ALA A 256 15.68 10.70 -23.68
CA ALA A 256 14.22 10.87 -23.53
C ALA A 256 13.81 12.29 -23.13
N ALA A 257 14.74 13.11 -22.64
CA ALA A 257 14.51 14.49 -22.21
C ALA A 257 15.77 15.35 -22.43
N GLY A 258 15.62 16.67 -22.43
CA GLY A 258 16.73 17.62 -22.57
C GLY A 258 17.60 17.73 -21.31
N SER A 259 17.03 17.47 -20.13
CA SER A 259 17.73 17.45 -18.83
C SER A 259 17.03 16.51 -17.83
N GLY A 260 17.60 16.33 -16.64
CA GLY A 260 16.94 15.60 -15.54
C GLY A 260 17.14 14.09 -15.52
N TYR A 261 17.90 13.49 -16.44
CA TYR A 261 18.20 12.05 -16.38
C TYR A 261 19.06 11.70 -15.18
N VAL A 262 18.51 10.89 -14.28
CA VAL A 262 19.21 10.33 -13.12
C VAL A 262 19.80 8.97 -13.50
N PRO A 263 21.12 8.74 -13.40
CA PRO A 263 21.70 7.41 -13.56
C PRO A 263 21.07 6.38 -12.61
N ALA A 264 20.84 5.14 -13.07
CA ALA A 264 20.07 4.15 -12.33
C ALA A 264 20.75 3.71 -11.00
N ASP A 265 22.08 3.67 -10.98
CA ASP A 265 22.88 3.47 -9.77
C ASP A 265 22.67 4.61 -8.75
N LEU A 266 22.77 5.86 -9.21
CA LEU A 266 22.52 7.04 -8.38
C LEU A 266 21.08 7.10 -7.83
N LEU A 267 20.09 6.74 -8.67
CA LEU A 267 18.69 6.65 -8.28
C LEU A 267 18.53 5.68 -7.10
N CYS A 268 19.10 4.47 -7.23
CA CYS A 268 18.99 3.43 -6.21
C CYS A 268 19.78 3.73 -4.93
N GLU A 269 20.97 4.33 -5.06
CA GLU A 269 21.89 4.56 -3.94
C GLU A 269 21.56 5.81 -3.12
N ILE A 270 21.03 6.86 -3.77
CA ILE A 270 20.87 8.17 -3.15
C ILE A 270 19.41 8.61 -3.11
N VAL A 271 18.69 8.51 -4.23
CA VAL A 271 17.37 9.13 -4.34
C VAL A 271 16.28 8.28 -3.71
N LEU A 272 16.14 7.02 -4.12
CA LEU A 272 15.11 6.10 -3.61
C LEU A 272 15.13 5.95 -2.08
N PRO A 273 16.29 5.81 -1.41
CA PRO A 273 16.33 5.72 0.05
C PRO A 273 15.74 6.93 0.76
N VAL A 274 15.86 8.13 0.18
CA VAL A 274 15.31 9.37 0.75
C VAL A 274 13.83 9.51 0.45
N ILE A 275 13.42 9.38 -0.82
CA ILE A 275 12.04 9.66 -1.22
C ILE A 275 11.04 8.62 -0.70
N ARG A 276 11.47 7.37 -0.49
CA ARG A 276 10.63 6.31 0.12
C ARG A 276 10.21 6.64 1.56
N MET A 277 10.86 7.60 2.21
CA MET A 277 10.48 8.05 3.55
C MET A 277 9.20 8.91 3.55
N SER A 278 8.79 9.45 2.39
CA SER A 278 7.55 10.23 2.27
C SER A 278 6.33 9.31 2.42
N ARG A 279 5.37 9.68 3.27
CA ARG A 279 4.18 8.85 3.59
C ARG A 279 3.30 8.54 2.38
N ASN A 280 3.28 9.46 1.42
CA ASN A 280 2.54 9.36 0.17
C ASN A 280 3.41 8.87 -1.00
N TYR A 281 4.62 8.37 -0.78
CA TYR A 281 5.41 7.72 -1.84
C TYR A 281 4.61 6.61 -2.50
N GLY A 282 4.53 6.67 -3.83
CA GLY A 282 3.82 5.75 -4.70
C GLY A 282 4.73 4.88 -5.56
N GLY A 283 5.88 5.42 -5.98
CA GLY A 283 6.79 4.75 -6.91
C GLY A 283 7.56 5.70 -7.82
N VAL A 284 7.92 5.20 -9.00
CA VAL A 284 8.60 5.92 -10.08
C VAL A 284 7.69 5.96 -11.31
N MET A 285 7.71 7.05 -12.05
CA MET A 285 7.12 7.13 -13.40
C MET A 285 8.25 7.29 -14.42
N LEU A 286 8.13 6.62 -15.56
CA LEU A 286 9.13 6.63 -16.61
C LEU A 286 8.56 7.16 -17.94
N TRP A 287 9.27 8.13 -18.50
CA TRP A 287 9.10 8.61 -19.87
C TRP A 287 10.24 8.05 -20.74
N THR A 288 10.05 7.07 -21.63
CA THR A 288 8.86 6.31 -22.07
C THR A 288 9.21 4.84 -22.23
N THR A 289 8.23 3.99 -22.60
CA THR A 289 8.44 2.57 -22.93
C THR A 289 9.57 2.37 -23.94
N TYR A 290 9.61 3.15 -25.03
CA TYR A 290 10.69 3.06 -26.01
C TYR A 290 12.08 3.19 -25.36
N ASN A 291 12.27 4.26 -24.58
CA ASN A 291 13.55 4.57 -23.96
C ASN A 291 13.93 3.56 -22.88
N ASP A 292 12.95 3.12 -22.09
CA ASP A 292 13.14 2.09 -21.07
C ASP A 292 13.55 0.74 -21.69
N LYS A 293 12.96 0.38 -22.84
CA LYS A 293 13.34 -0.81 -23.60
C LYS A 293 14.79 -0.76 -24.09
N GLN A 294 15.29 0.44 -24.46
CA GLN A 294 16.69 0.59 -24.88
C GLN A 294 17.67 0.56 -23.71
N SER A 295 17.32 1.19 -22.58
CA SER A 295 18.23 1.38 -21.46
C SER A 295 18.16 0.28 -20.40
N GLY A 296 17.04 -0.43 -20.30
CA GLY A 296 16.76 -1.38 -19.21
C GLY A 296 16.56 -0.71 -17.85
N TYR A 297 16.12 0.55 -17.81
CA TYR A 297 16.05 1.36 -16.59
C TYR A 297 15.12 0.75 -15.54
N SER A 298 13.91 0.34 -15.93
CA SER A 298 12.94 -0.33 -15.04
C SER A 298 13.43 -1.69 -14.56
N ASN A 299 14.09 -2.48 -15.41
CA ASN A 299 14.72 -3.74 -15.02
C ASN A 299 15.76 -3.51 -13.92
N TYR A 300 16.53 -2.42 -14.01
CA TYR A 300 17.50 -2.07 -12.99
C TYR A 300 16.82 -1.69 -11.66
N ILE A 301 15.78 -0.85 -11.69
CA ILE A 301 14.99 -0.48 -10.50
C ILE A 301 14.39 -1.72 -9.83
N LYS A 302 13.82 -2.65 -10.62
CA LYS A 302 13.23 -3.90 -10.10
C LYS A 302 14.26 -4.93 -9.65
N SER A 303 15.53 -4.76 -10.02
CA SER A 303 16.57 -5.74 -9.70
C SER A 303 16.89 -5.82 -8.20
N SER A 304 17.51 -6.92 -7.79
CA SER A 304 18.05 -7.07 -6.44
C SER A 304 19.10 -6.02 -6.08
N LEU A 305 19.77 -5.41 -7.07
CA LEU A 305 20.80 -4.39 -6.84
C LEU A 305 20.19 -3.11 -6.24
N CYS A 306 18.99 -2.75 -6.67
CA CYS A 306 18.27 -1.57 -6.18
C CYS A 306 17.49 -1.86 -4.89
N THR A 307 17.02 -3.09 -4.70
CA THR A 307 16.16 -3.49 -3.59
C THR A 307 16.92 -4.04 -2.37
N GLN A 308 18.11 -4.64 -2.54
CA GLN A 308 18.91 -5.22 -1.44
C GLN A 308 19.87 -4.24 -0.76
N GLN A 309 19.96 -2.98 -1.17
CA GLN A 309 20.84 -2.02 -0.47
C GLN A 309 20.35 -1.62 0.93
N LYS A 310 19.15 -2.08 1.37
CA LYS A 310 18.81 -2.15 2.81
C LYS A 310 19.71 -3.14 3.60
N ALA A 311 20.53 -3.96 2.95
CA ALA A 311 21.31 -5.04 3.58
C ALA A 311 22.83 -5.02 3.27
N ARG A 312 23.38 -3.98 2.62
CA ARG A 312 24.84 -3.81 2.57
C ARG A 312 25.31 -3.08 3.83
N GLU A 313 25.85 -3.89 4.73
CA GLU A 313 26.50 -3.54 5.99
C GLU A 313 27.38 -2.29 5.86
N CYS A 314 27.18 -1.34 6.77
CA CYS A 314 28.08 -0.23 7.03
C CYS A 314 29.51 -0.75 7.27
N GLY A 315 30.36 -0.66 6.25
CA GLY A 315 31.80 -0.83 6.41
C GLY A 315 32.45 0.48 6.85
N GLY A 316 32.61 0.68 8.16
CA GLY A 316 33.58 1.65 8.70
C GLY A 316 33.03 2.95 9.28
N ASN A 317 33.02 3.00 10.62
CA ASN A 317 33.17 4.12 11.56
C ASN A 317 32.61 5.51 11.22
N ASP A 318 31.36 5.65 10.78
CA ASP A 318 30.38 6.54 11.43
C ASP A 318 28.99 6.35 10.81
N CYS A 319 28.11 5.64 11.51
CA CYS A 319 26.69 5.56 11.21
C CYS A 319 25.94 5.60 12.54
N ARG A 320 25.91 6.76 13.19
CA ARG A 320 25.16 6.94 14.43
C ARG A 320 23.72 7.37 14.15
N HIS A 321 22.91 6.44 13.63
CA HIS A 321 21.47 6.48 13.85
C HIS A 321 21.08 5.36 14.83
N LYS A 322 20.73 5.79 16.04
CA LYS A 322 20.23 4.92 17.09
C LYS A 322 18.82 4.47 16.70
N GLU A 323 18.69 3.33 16.04
CA GLU A 323 17.40 2.69 15.86
C GLU A 323 16.79 2.44 17.24
N ASN A 324 15.74 3.18 17.59
CA ASN A 324 14.95 2.90 18.78
C ASN A 324 14.10 1.65 18.50
N LYS A 325 14.73 0.48 18.67
CA LYS A 325 14.10 -0.83 18.61
C LYS A 325 13.23 -1.09 19.84
N TRP A 326 12.39 -0.13 20.27
CA TRP A 326 11.46 -0.36 21.39
C TRP A 326 10.59 -1.58 21.12
N TRP A 327 10.26 -1.80 19.84
CA TRP A 327 9.35 -2.85 19.40
C TRP A 327 9.90 -4.24 19.73
N ILE A 328 11.22 -4.41 19.86
CA ILE A 328 11.83 -5.64 20.38
C ILE A 328 11.41 -5.88 21.83
N TRP A 329 11.37 -4.85 22.67
CA TRP A 329 10.89 -4.98 24.06
C TRP A 329 9.39 -5.26 24.12
N ILE A 330 8.60 -4.79 23.16
CA ILE A 330 7.19 -5.18 23.02
C ILE A 330 7.08 -6.66 22.64
N ILE A 331 7.87 -7.14 21.67
CA ILE A 331 7.87 -8.56 21.27
C ILE A 331 8.31 -9.45 22.44
N ILE A 332 9.37 -9.08 23.15
CA ILE A 332 9.84 -9.79 24.34
C ILE A 332 8.76 -9.76 25.44
N GLY A 333 8.12 -8.62 25.68
CA GLY A 333 7.05 -8.48 26.66
C GLY A 333 5.82 -9.34 26.33
N ILE A 334 5.39 -9.35 25.07
CA ILE A 334 4.29 -10.20 24.60
C ILE A 334 4.67 -11.69 24.70
N GLY A 335 5.88 -12.05 24.27
CA GLY A 335 6.41 -13.41 24.38
C GLY A 335 6.46 -13.91 25.83
N ALA A 336 6.92 -13.07 26.76
CA ALA A 336 6.95 -13.38 28.18
C ALA A 336 5.53 -13.53 28.77
N ALA A 337 4.59 -12.65 28.41
CA ALA A 337 3.21 -12.74 28.87
C ALA A 337 2.51 -14.02 28.39
N ILE A 338 2.77 -14.44 27.15
CA ILE A 338 2.27 -15.70 26.59
C ILE A 338 2.87 -16.90 27.34
N ALA A 339 4.20 -16.90 27.55
CA ALA A 339 4.88 -17.98 28.26
C ALA A 339 4.37 -18.14 29.71
N ILE A 340 4.20 -17.03 30.43
CA ILE A 340 3.65 -17.03 31.80
C ILE A 340 2.22 -17.58 31.80
N SER A 341 1.39 -17.17 30.85
CA SER A 341 0.01 -17.66 30.73
C SER A 341 -0.06 -19.17 30.46
N VAL A 342 0.83 -19.68 29.59
CA VAL A 342 0.92 -21.12 29.29
C VAL A 342 1.39 -21.91 30.51
N ILE A 343 2.38 -21.42 31.24
CA ILE A 343 2.87 -22.03 32.49
C ILE A 343 1.75 -22.05 33.54
N PHE A 344 0.99 -20.96 33.69
CA PHE A 344 -0.12 -20.88 34.64
C PHE A 344 -1.26 -21.84 34.25
N CYS A 345 -1.57 -21.99 32.96
CA CYS A 345 -2.53 -22.97 32.47
C CYS A 345 -2.08 -24.41 32.69
N LEU A 346 -0.80 -24.72 32.45
CA LEU A 346 -0.21 -26.04 32.75
C LEU A 346 -0.25 -26.32 34.26
N GLY A 347 0.11 -25.35 35.09
CA GLY A 347 0.02 -25.47 36.55
C GLY A 347 -1.42 -25.71 37.03
N CYS A 348 -2.40 -24.99 36.47
CA CYS A 348 -3.82 -25.19 36.79
C CYS A 348 -4.34 -26.57 36.36
N THR A 349 -3.91 -27.08 35.20
CA THR A 349 -4.32 -28.41 34.73
C THR A 349 -3.70 -29.53 35.56
N LEU A 350 -2.42 -29.40 35.94
CA LEU A 350 -1.76 -30.33 36.86
C LEU A 350 -2.39 -30.33 38.25
N ARG A 351 -2.71 -29.14 38.80
CA ARG A 351 -3.39 -29.01 40.10
C ARG A 351 -4.78 -29.63 40.08
N ARG A 352 -5.55 -29.47 39.00
CA ARG A 352 -6.85 -30.12 38.83
C ARG A 352 -6.72 -31.64 38.75
N LYS A 353 -5.70 -32.16 38.05
CA LYS A 353 -5.43 -33.60 37.94
C LYS A 353 -5.09 -34.22 39.30
N ASN A 354 -4.24 -33.55 40.09
CA ASN A 354 -3.94 -33.97 41.47
C ASN A 354 -5.17 -33.92 42.37
N LYS A 355 -5.98 -32.85 42.30
CA LYS A 355 -7.22 -32.75 43.10
C LYS A 355 -8.20 -33.89 42.79
N THR A 356 -8.42 -34.22 41.51
CA THR A 356 -9.27 -35.36 41.14
C THR A 356 -8.73 -36.71 41.60
N GLN A 357 -7.41 -36.86 41.71
CA GLN A 357 -6.79 -38.11 42.19
C GLN A 357 -6.89 -38.23 43.73
N VAL A 358 -6.77 -37.12 44.46
CA VAL A 358 -6.95 -37.06 45.91
C VAL A 358 -8.42 -37.27 46.29
N ASP A 359 -9.35 -36.57 45.62
CA ASP A 359 -10.79 -36.72 45.86
C ASP A 359 -11.26 -38.15 45.52
N GLY A 360 -10.67 -38.77 44.49
CA GLY A 360 -10.90 -40.17 44.15
C GLY A 360 -10.45 -41.15 45.23
N LYS A 361 -9.27 -40.93 45.83
CA LYS A 361 -8.76 -41.75 46.96
C LYS A 361 -9.60 -41.55 48.23
N LEU A 362 -10.00 -40.32 48.54
CA LEU A 362 -10.82 -40.00 49.71
C LEU A 362 -12.22 -40.64 49.63
N ASN A 363 -12.81 -40.69 48.43
CA ASN A 363 -14.07 -41.42 48.21
C ASN A 363 -13.89 -42.93 48.34
N GLN A 364 -12.75 -43.48 47.92
CA GLN A 364 -12.44 -44.91 48.09
C GLN A 364 -12.28 -45.29 49.57
N GLU A 365 -11.63 -44.45 50.37
CA GLU A 365 -11.53 -44.64 51.83
C GLU A 365 -12.88 -44.51 52.54
N LYS A 366 -13.74 -43.54 52.14
CA LYS A 366 -15.10 -43.43 52.68
C LYS A 366 -15.95 -44.67 52.40
N VAL A 367 -15.87 -45.21 51.18
CA VAL A 367 -16.58 -46.45 50.81
C VAL A 367 -16.04 -47.65 51.61
N LEU A 368 -14.73 -47.73 51.83
CA LEU A 368 -14.13 -48.76 52.70
C LEU A 368 -14.57 -48.62 54.16
N HIS A 369 -14.76 -47.41 54.66
CA HIS A 369 -15.24 -47.16 56.03
C HIS A 369 -16.74 -47.48 56.19
N GLU A 370 -17.57 -47.27 55.17
CA GLU A 370 -18.98 -47.68 55.17
C GLU A 370 -19.16 -49.21 55.05
N ILE A 371 -18.30 -49.88 54.28
CA ILE A 371 -18.29 -51.35 54.17
C ILE A 371 -17.71 -51.99 55.45
N GLY A 372 -16.69 -51.36 56.06
CA GLY A 372 -16.10 -51.80 57.34
C GLY A 372 -16.97 -51.53 58.57
N GLY A 373 -17.73 -50.42 58.56
CA GLY A 373 -18.65 -50.06 59.65
C GLY A 373 -19.87 -50.98 59.77
N ASN A 374 -20.34 -51.54 58.66
CA ASN A 374 -21.43 -52.52 58.64
C ASN A 374 -20.98 -53.97 58.90
N ALA A 375 -19.67 -54.22 59.03
CA ALA A 375 -19.11 -55.54 59.37
C ALA A 375 -18.78 -55.69 60.88
N ALA A 376 -19.00 -54.65 61.69
CA ALA A 376 -18.74 -54.64 63.12
C ALA A 376 -20.02 -54.45 63.98
N ASP A 377 -21.19 -54.75 63.43
CA ASP A 377 -22.30 -55.21 64.27
C ASP A 377 -21.94 -56.63 64.76
N LYS A 378 -22.15 -56.92 66.05
CA LYS A 378 -21.71 -58.13 66.79
C LYS A 378 -20.23 -58.18 67.20
N THR A 379 -19.83 -57.43 68.22
CA THR A 379 -19.07 -58.01 69.35
C THR A 379 -19.27 -57.16 70.62
N ARG A 380 -20.14 -57.66 71.51
CA ARG A 380 -19.95 -57.70 72.97
C ARG A 380 -19.88 -56.37 73.75
N SER A 381 -20.99 -56.12 74.46
CA SER A 381 -21.11 -55.65 75.86
C SER A 381 -19.81 -55.35 76.64
N ILE A 382 -19.78 -54.19 77.33
CA ILE A 382 -19.47 -53.99 78.77
C ILE A 382 -19.06 -52.50 79.02
N GLU A 383 -19.93 -51.79 79.74
CA GLU A 383 -19.70 -50.85 80.86
C GLU A 383 -18.56 -49.79 80.93
N ILE A 384 -19.00 -48.60 81.38
CA ILE A 384 -18.47 -47.73 82.47
C ILE A 384 -17.58 -46.50 82.15
N GLU A 385 -18.10 -45.36 82.65
CA GLU A 385 -17.52 -44.13 83.23
C GLU A 385 -16.57 -43.17 82.46
N ASP A 386 -17.12 -41.98 82.22
CA ASP A 386 -16.86 -40.72 82.97
C ASP A 386 -15.68 -39.78 82.63
N SER A 387 -16.07 -38.50 82.66
CA SER A 387 -15.30 -37.30 83.04
C SER A 387 -14.33 -36.60 82.05
N ASP A 388 -14.65 -35.31 81.82
CA ASP A 388 -13.81 -34.11 82.07
C ASP A 388 -12.48 -33.93 81.28
N LYS A 389 -11.96 -32.75 80.91
CA LYS A 389 -12.31 -31.33 81.08
C LYS A 389 -11.30 -30.46 80.29
N LEU A 390 -11.77 -29.26 79.91
CA LEU A 390 -11.18 -27.89 80.02
C LEU A 390 -9.78 -27.47 79.51
N GLY A 391 -9.76 -26.18 79.11
CA GLY A 391 -8.63 -25.23 79.23
C GLY A 391 -8.21 -24.65 77.86
N GLU A 392 -8.61 -23.45 77.40
CA GLU A 392 -8.33 -22.08 77.94
C GLU A 392 -6.82 -21.84 78.13
N SER A 393 -6.16 -20.72 77.82
CA SER A 393 -6.42 -19.31 77.55
C SER A 393 -5.09 -18.75 76.95
N ASP A 394 -4.96 -17.77 76.05
CA ASP A 394 -5.25 -16.31 76.09
C ASP A 394 -3.97 -15.43 76.20
N SER A 395 -4.14 -14.17 75.78
CA SER A 395 -3.36 -12.94 76.00
C SER A 395 -2.12 -12.56 75.13
N ASP A 396 -2.34 -11.55 74.27
CA ASP A 396 -1.79 -10.17 74.30
C ASP A 396 -0.32 -9.87 74.65
N THR A 397 0.32 -8.96 73.91
CA THR A 397 0.49 -7.54 74.29
C THR A 397 1.46 -6.77 73.36
N VAL A 398 1.08 -5.52 73.11
CA VAL A 398 1.70 -4.39 72.39
C VAL A 398 3.00 -3.86 73.05
N TYR A 399 3.94 -3.26 72.29
CA TYR A 399 4.61 -2.00 72.66
C TYR A 399 5.20 -1.26 71.44
N LYS A 400 5.37 0.05 71.65
CA LYS A 400 5.52 1.19 70.72
C LYS A 400 6.90 1.85 70.97
N VAL A 401 7.28 2.79 70.09
CA VAL A 401 8.07 4.04 70.34
C VAL A 401 9.39 4.18 69.56
N MET A 402 9.42 5.23 68.69
CA MET A 402 10.39 6.34 68.44
C MET A 402 11.91 6.05 68.50
N GLU A 403 12.85 6.75 67.87
CA GLU A 403 12.96 8.04 67.17
C GLU A 403 14.37 8.02 66.52
N HIS A 404 14.52 8.47 65.27
CA HIS A 404 15.38 9.60 64.86
C HIS A 404 15.35 9.82 63.36
#